data_AF-A0A959GC16-F1
#
_entry.id   AF-A0A959GC16-F1
#
_cell.length_a   1.000
_cell.length_b   1.000
_cell.length_c   1.000
_cell.angle_alpha   90.00
_cell.angle_beta   90.00
_cell.angle_gamma   90.00
#
_symmetry.space_group_name_H-M   'P 1'
#
loop_
_entity.id
_entity.type
_entity.pdbx_description
1 polymer ?
#
loop_
_entity_poly.entity_id
_entity_poly.type
_entity_poly.pdbx_seq_one_letter_code
_entity_poly.pdbx_strand_id
1 'polypeptide(L)'
;NIRELENLIERLYVLSTDGEACLQDLPPRILDPRTKDSLLLADIEKWHIERVLRLNGGKQRKTARDIGVVYNTLMKKVRDYGVDLEGLKR
;
A
#
# COMPACT_ATOMS: atom_id res chain seq x y z
N ASN A 1 5.59 -17.32 4.65
CA ASN A 1 5.96 -18.48 5.51
C ASN A 1 4.94 -19.60 5.37
N ILE A 2 5.32 -20.88 5.56
CA ILE A 2 4.38 -22.02 5.48
C ILE A 2 3.19 -21.83 6.45
N ARG A 3 3.45 -21.36 7.68
CA ARG A 3 2.39 -21.00 8.65
C ARG A 3 1.45 -19.89 8.18
N GLU A 4 1.94 -18.92 7.40
CA GLU A 4 1.09 -17.85 6.86
C GLU A 4 0.16 -18.37 5.76
N LEU A 5 0.64 -19.35 4.99
CA LEU A 5 -0.16 -20.03 3.97
C LEU A 5 -1.22 -20.91 4.63
N GLU A 6 -0.87 -21.66 5.67
CA GLU A 6 -1.83 -22.45 6.47
C GLU A 6 -2.93 -21.54 7.04
N ASN A 7 -2.57 -20.47 7.74
CA ASN A 7 -3.52 -19.51 8.30
C ASN A 7 -4.41 -18.86 7.23
N LEU A 8 -3.89 -18.65 6.02
CA LEU A 8 -4.66 -18.11 4.91
C LEU A 8 -5.69 -19.13 4.40
N ILE A 9 -5.29 -20.38 4.22
CA ILE A 9 -6.16 -21.47 3.76
C ILE A 9 -7.27 -21.74 4.78
N GLU A 10 -6.95 -21.79 6.07
CA GLU A 10 -7.95 -21.94 7.13
C GLU A 10 -9.00 -20.82 7.08
N ARG A 11 -8.54 -19.58 6.95
CA ARG A 11 -9.44 -18.43 6.86
C ARG A 11 -10.33 -18.48 5.61
N LEU A 12 -9.77 -18.86 4.46
CA LEU A 12 -10.55 -19.00 3.23
C LEU A 12 -11.61 -20.10 3.37
N TYR A 13 -11.25 -21.22 3.98
CA TYR A 13 -12.20 -22.30 4.25
C TYR A 13 -13.36 -21.86 5.14
N VAL A 14 -13.10 -21.04 6.17
CA VAL A 14 -14.14 -20.51 7.07
C VAL A 14 -15.06 -19.50 6.36
N LEU A 15 -14.52 -18.68 5.44
CA LEU A 15 -15.27 -17.62 4.76
C LEU A 15 -16.03 -18.10 3.52
N SER A 16 -15.58 -19.18 2.88
CA SER A 16 -16.18 -19.71 1.66
C SER A 16 -17.50 -20.40 2.00
N THR A 17 -18.62 -19.71 1.78
CA THR A 17 -19.96 -20.24 2.09
C THR A 17 -20.45 -21.22 1.01
N ASP A 18 -19.96 -21.05 -0.22
CA ASP A 18 -20.40 -21.80 -1.41
C ASP A 18 -19.37 -22.84 -1.90
N GLY A 19 -18.37 -23.17 -1.07
CA GLY A 19 -17.33 -24.15 -1.40
C GLY A 19 -16.25 -23.68 -2.38
N GLU A 20 -16.37 -22.46 -2.92
CA GLU A 20 -15.36 -21.83 -3.76
C GLU A 20 -14.81 -20.56 -3.10
N ALA A 21 -13.48 -20.46 -3.01
CA ALA A 21 -12.81 -19.26 -2.54
C ALA A 21 -12.66 -18.26 -3.69
N CYS A 22 -13.23 -17.07 -3.53
CA CYS A 22 -13.18 -15.99 -4.51
C CYS A 22 -12.11 -14.95 -4.14
N LEU A 23 -11.70 -14.12 -5.10
CA LEU A 23 -10.71 -13.06 -4.88
C LEU A 23 -11.10 -12.07 -3.76
N GLN A 24 -12.40 -11.87 -3.55
CA GLN A 24 -12.95 -11.04 -2.47
C GLN A 24 -12.70 -11.61 -1.07
N ASP A 25 -12.44 -12.91 -0.95
CA ASP A 25 -12.19 -13.59 0.33
C ASP A 25 -10.72 -13.51 0.75
N LEU A 26 -9.84 -13.15 -0.19
CA LEU A 26 -8.42 -12.97 0.07
C LEU A 26 -8.18 -11.67 0.86
N PRO A 27 -7.28 -11.71 1.86
CA PRO A 27 -6.92 -10.50 2.57
C PRO A 27 -6.21 -9.53 1.60
N PRO A 28 -6.38 -8.20 1.79
CA PRO A 28 -5.77 -7.17 0.95
C PRO A 28 -4.28 -7.35 0.72
N ARG A 29 -3.58 -8.02 1.64
CA ARG A 29 -2.15 -8.29 1.55
C ARG A 29 -1.70 -9.28 0.49
N ILE A 30 -2.60 -10.16 0.06
CA ILE A 30 -2.35 -11.08 -1.05
C ILE A 30 -2.69 -10.37 -2.36
N LEU A 31 -3.70 -9.49 -2.33
CA LEU A 31 -4.16 -8.71 -3.49
C LEU A 31 -3.21 -7.56 -3.83
N ASP A 32 -2.54 -6.98 -2.84
CA ASP A 32 -1.55 -5.92 -3.01
C ASP A 32 -0.18 -6.36 -2.48
N PRO A 33 0.76 -6.77 -3.36
CA PRO A 33 2.11 -7.18 -2.95
C PRO A 33 2.92 -6.07 -2.26
N ARG A 34 2.43 -4.81 -2.25
CA ARG A 34 3.06 -3.68 -1.54
C ARG A 34 2.75 -3.67 -0.03
N THR A 35 1.76 -4.42 0.44
CA THR A 35 1.48 -4.55 1.88
C THR A 35 2.21 -5.74 2.48
N LYS A 36 3.48 -5.97 2.12
CA LYS A 36 4.36 -6.64 3.07
C LYS A 36 4.36 -5.75 4.30
N ASP A 37 3.98 -6.30 5.45
CA ASP A 37 4.00 -5.62 6.74
C ASP A 37 5.45 -5.30 7.11
N SER A 38 6.04 -4.32 6.42
CA SER A 38 7.35 -3.81 6.78
C SER A 38 7.18 -3.05 8.09
N LEU A 39 7.96 -3.46 9.08
CA LEU A 39 8.03 -2.78 10.37
C LEU A 39 8.89 -1.50 10.28
N LEU A 40 9.53 -1.24 9.14
CA LEU A 40 10.33 -0.04 8.93
C LEU A 40 9.43 1.15 8.66
N LEU A 41 9.57 2.19 9.48
CA LEU A 41 8.83 3.45 9.31
C LEU A 41 9.00 4.04 7.90
N ALA A 42 10.20 3.89 7.31
CA ALA A 42 10.50 4.37 5.97
C ALA A 42 9.61 3.71 4.89
N ASP A 43 9.30 2.42 5.02
CA ASP A 43 8.48 1.70 4.04
C ASP A 43 7.00 2.07 4.19
N ILE A 44 6.52 2.17 5.43
CA ILE A 44 5.16 2.64 5.74
C ILE A 44 4.97 4.06 5.20
N GLU A 45 5.94 4.93 5.43
CA GLU A 45 5.90 6.31 4.97
C GLU A 45 5.96 6.40 3.44
N LYS A 46 6.82 5.62 2.77
CA LYS A 46 6.85 5.52 1.30
C LYS A 46 5.49 5.11 0.75
N TRP A 47 4.90 4.03 1.29
CA TRP A 47 3.59 3.55 0.86
C TRP A 47 2.51 4.63 1.04
N HIS A 48 2.52 5.32 2.19
CA HIS A 48 1.57 6.39 2.46
C HIS A 48 1.72 7.56 1.48
N ILE A 49 2.95 8.00 1.21
CA ILE A 49 3.24 9.05 0.23
C ILE A 49 2.73 8.68 -1.16
N GLU A 50 3.04 7.47 -1.63
CA GLU A 50 2.55 6.97 -2.93
C GLU A 50 1.02 6.94 -2.99
N ARG A 51 0.37 6.45 -1.93
CA ARG A 51 -1.09 6.36 -1.85
C ARG A 51 -1.74 7.73 -1.97
N VAL A 52 -1.28 8.71 -1.21
CA VAL A 52 -1.84 10.07 -1.23
C VAL A 52 -1.51 10.79 -2.54
N LEU A 53 -0.34 10.55 -3.14
CA LEU A 53 -0.02 11.06 -4.48
C LEU A 53 -1.00 10.54 -5.54
N ARG A 54 -1.33 9.23 -5.54
CA ARG A 54 -2.34 8.67 -6.47
C ARG A 54 -3.71 9.30 -6.25
N LEU A 55 -4.17 9.39 -5.00
CA LEU A 55 -5.47 10.01 -4.67
C LEU A 55 -5.58 11.47 -5.13
N ASN A 56 -4.45 12.17 -5.18
CA ASN A 56 -4.36 13.55 -5.63
C ASN A 56 -3.99 13.72 -7.11
N GLY A 57 -3.90 12.63 -7.89
CA GLY A 57 -3.51 12.66 -9.30
C GLY A 57 -2.13 13.26 -9.53
N GLY A 58 -1.18 12.98 -8.64
CA GLY A 58 0.19 13.50 -8.71
C GLY A 58 0.37 14.95 -8.27
N LYS A 59 -0.66 15.63 -7.73
CA LYS A 59 -0.57 17.02 -7.25
C LYS A 59 0.25 17.13 -5.96
N GLN A 60 1.57 17.24 -6.09
CA GLN A 60 2.54 17.25 -4.98
C GLN A 60 2.24 18.29 -3.89
N ARG A 61 1.89 19.53 -4.25
CA ARG A 61 1.56 20.57 -3.26
C ARG A 61 0.29 20.24 -2.46
N LYS A 62 -0.68 19.59 -3.10
CA LYS A 62 -1.90 19.13 -2.41
C LYS A 62 -1.56 17.97 -1.48
N THR A 63 -0.81 16.98 -1.98
CA THR A 63 -0.31 15.86 -1.18
C THR A 63 0.48 16.30 0.05
N ALA A 64 1.36 17.30 -0.06
CA ALA A 64 2.12 17.79 1.09
C ALA A 64 1.19 18.32 2.21
N ARG A 65 0.13 19.05 1.82
CA ARG A 65 -0.88 19.54 2.76
C ARG A 65 -1.69 18.39 3.38
N ASP A 66 -2.10 17.43 2.57
CA ASP A 66 -2.94 16.31 3.03
C ASP A 66 -2.17 15.36 3.97
N ILE A 67 -0.86 15.20 3.76
CA ILE A 67 0.04 14.44 4.67
C ILE A 67 0.41 15.27 5.91
N GLY A 68 0.29 16.60 5.85
CA GLY A 68 0.67 17.49 6.95
C GLY A 68 2.16 17.80 7.04
N VAL A 69 2.87 17.76 5.91
CA VAL A 69 4.31 18.08 5.83
C VAL A 69 4.58 19.26 4.91
N VAL A 70 5.69 19.96 5.14
CA VAL A 70 6.16 21.01 4.23
C VAL A 70 6.50 20.40 2.87
N TYR A 71 6.19 21.11 1.79
CA TYR A 71 6.47 20.66 0.41
C TYR A 71 7.90 20.18 0.20
N ASN A 72 8.89 20.92 0.71
CA ASN A 72 10.30 20.55 0.59
C ASN A 72 10.62 19.21 1.30
N THR A 73 9.98 18.95 2.44
CA THR A 73 10.11 17.69 3.17
C THR A 73 9.52 16.53 2.37
N LEU A 74 8.34 16.72 1.79
CA LEU A 74 7.75 15.72 0.90
C LEU A 74 8.67 15.42 -0.29
N MET A 75 9.17 16.45 -0.98
CA MET A 75 10.05 16.27 -2.14
C MET A 75 11.39 15.62 -1.80
N LYS A 76 11.91 15.88 -0.59
CA LYS A 76 13.08 15.14 -0.08
C LYS A 76 12.75 13.65 0.07
N LYS A 77 11.66 13.32 0.76
CA LYS A 77 11.21 11.93 0.96
C LYS A 77 10.91 11.19 -0.35
N VAL A 78 10.27 11.85 -1.31
CA VAL A 78 10.02 11.29 -2.66
C VAL A 78 11.32 10.88 -3.35
N ARG A 79 12.38 11.70 -3.25
CA ARG A 79 13.71 11.36 -3.78
C ARG A 79 14.38 10.25 -2.98
N ASP A 80 14.40 10.37 -1.66
CA ASP A 80 15.07 9.41 -0.77
C ASP A 80 14.45 8.01 -0.89
N TYR A 81 13.14 7.91 -1.12
CA TYR A 81 12.43 6.64 -1.27
C TYR A 81 12.29 6.14 -2.72
N GLY A 82 12.78 6.91 -3.70
CA GLY A 82 12.69 6.58 -5.12
C GLY A 82 11.24 6.42 -5.61
N VAL A 83 10.35 7.32 -5.18
CA VAL A 83 8.95 7.31 -5.62
C VAL A 83 8.86 7.82 -7.06
N ASP A 84 8.37 6.99 -7.97
CA ASP A 84 8.14 7.36 -9.37
C ASP A 84 6.92 8.28 -9.48
N LEU A 85 7.13 9.56 -9.75
CA LEU A 85 6.06 10.54 -9.89
C LEU A 85 5.33 10.47 -11.23
N GLU A 86 5.95 9.94 -12.28
CA GLU A 86 5.35 9.89 -13.62
C GLU A 86 4.43 8.67 -13.76
N GLY A 87 4.81 7.54 -13.18
CA GLY A 87 3.97 6.34 -13.12
C GLY A 87 2.67 6.52 -12.32
N LEU A 88 2.57 7.53 -11.45
CA LEU A 88 1.41 7.78 -10.58
C LEU A 88 0.37 8.75 -11.17
N LYS A 89 0.63 9.32 -12.36
CA LYS A 89 -0.30 10.21 -13.07
C LYS A 89 -1.22 9.46 -14.06
N ARG A 90 -0.97 8.17 -14.30
CA ARG A 90 -1.73 7.33 -15.23
C ARG A 90 -2.99 6.74 -14.59
#